data_AF-A0A8B7DTW3-F1
#
_entry.id   AF-A0A8B7DTW3-F1
#
_cell.length_a   1.000
_cell.length_b   1.000
_cell.length_c   1.000
_cell.angle_alpha   90.00
_cell.angle_beta   90.00
_cell.angle_gamma   90.00
#
_symmetry.space_group_name_H-M   'P 1'
#
loop_
_entity.id
_entity.type
_entity.pdbx_description
1 polymer ?
#
loop_
_entity_poly.entity_id
_entity_poly.type
_entity_poly.pdbx_seq_one_letter_code
_entity_poly.pdbx_strand_id
1 'polypeptide(L)'
;MDFSDIRFDFLSEFVLKTFKLKADKWTKLLGNDEYRKIVLEFFEKTDSSYLFITLTSTGLLVPSYFLAFGSKTKTIYFIKKDKSEIITKDKFKGTLIVGDLSSAPLDQLSAIVDEVFVPLLSNEKNQTSWPDVVSQDILHHAIDLKNNVFVISGQYKGRTLLPLPIGLENLNEEFPNDKLGDLSEANRLLIHRIESVVIDWTHQISKVLKKSSAQPLIEGLNPG
;
A
#
# COMPACT_ATOMS: atom_id res chain seq x y z
N MET A 1 -1.09 39.97 -12.00
CA MET A 1 -1.30 38.53 -11.71
C MET A 1 0.04 37.88 -11.88
N ASP A 2 0.57 37.27 -10.82
CA ASP A 2 1.94 36.75 -10.79
C ASP A 2 2.01 35.48 -11.67
N PHE A 3 2.72 35.56 -12.80
CA PHE A 3 2.58 34.63 -13.93
C PHE A 3 3.41 33.33 -13.83
N SER A 4 4.06 33.03 -12.71
CA SER A 4 4.62 31.69 -12.47
C SER A 4 4.73 31.42 -10.97
N ASP A 5 3.70 30.81 -10.39
CA ASP A 5 3.80 30.29 -9.04
C ASP A 5 4.59 28.97 -9.07
N ILE A 6 5.86 29.04 -8.66
CA ILE A 6 6.81 27.93 -8.66
C ILE A 6 6.33 26.68 -7.90
N ARG A 7 5.34 26.83 -6.99
CA ARG A 7 4.74 25.71 -6.28
C ARG A 7 3.91 24.85 -7.24
N PHE A 8 3.25 25.45 -8.23
CA PHE A 8 2.53 24.72 -9.27
C PHE A 8 3.49 23.98 -10.20
N ASP A 9 4.60 24.62 -10.57
CA ASP A 9 5.63 24.00 -11.41
C ASP A 9 6.21 22.76 -10.70
N PHE A 10 6.48 22.86 -9.40
CA PHE A 10 6.90 21.75 -8.56
C PHE A 10 5.92 20.56 -8.59
N LEU A 11 4.61 20.80 -8.37
CA LEU A 11 3.62 19.72 -8.46
C LEU A 11 3.55 19.14 -9.88
N SER A 12 3.61 19.99 -10.90
CA SER A 12 3.51 19.60 -12.30
C SER A 12 4.59 18.59 -12.69
N GLU A 13 5.81 18.75 -12.18
CA GLU A 13 6.90 17.83 -12.47
C GLU A 13 6.57 16.40 -12.03
N PHE A 14 6.07 16.24 -10.80
CA PHE A 14 5.70 14.92 -10.28
C PHE A 14 4.48 14.37 -11.02
N VAL A 15 3.45 15.18 -11.22
CA VAL A 15 2.22 14.75 -11.91
C VAL A 15 2.54 14.26 -13.33
N LEU A 16 3.29 15.05 -14.11
CA LEU A 16 3.62 14.72 -15.50
C LEU A 16 4.55 13.51 -15.59
N LYS A 17 5.56 13.40 -14.71
CA LYS A 17 6.47 12.23 -14.66
C LYS A 17 5.72 10.95 -14.26
N THR A 18 4.92 11.00 -13.20
CA THR A 18 4.18 9.83 -12.66
C THR A 18 3.14 9.30 -13.64
N PHE A 19 2.45 10.18 -14.36
CA PHE A 19 1.45 9.79 -15.36
C PHE A 19 2.00 9.68 -16.78
N LYS A 20 3.27 10.01 -17.01
CA LYS A 20 3.92 10.05 -18.34
C LYS A 20 3.15 10.93 -19.33
N LEU A 21 2.73 12.11 -18.88
CA LEU A 21 1.92 13.06 -19.66
C LEU A 21 2.77 14.22 -20.20
N LYS A 22 2.25 14.86 -21.26
CA LYS A 22 2.79 16.12 -21.79
C LYS A 22 2.24 17.32 -21.00
N ALA A 23 2.97 18.44 -21.06
CA ALA A 23 2.65 19.66 -20.32
C ALA A 23 1.24 20.22 -20.61
N ASP A 24 0.68 19.97 -21.81
CA ASP A 24 -0.67 20.45 -22.17
C ASP A 24 -1.76 19.94 -21.21
N LYS A 25 -1.57 18.75 -20.63
CA LYS A 25 -2.51 18.18 -19.65
C LYS A 25 -2.52 18.96 -18.34
N TRP A 26 -1.35 19.42 -17.90
CA TRP A 26 -1.23 20.28 -16.72
C TRP A 26 -1.83 21.66 -16.99
N THR A 27 -1.53 22.26 -18.16
CA THR A 27 -2.12 23.54 -18.57
C THR A 27 -3.65 23.47 -18.61
N LYS A 28 -4.24 22.37 -19.10
CA LYS A 28 -5.70 22.16 -19.09
C LYS A 28 -6.29 22.09 -17.69
N LEU A 29 -5.61 21.45 -16.73
CA LEU A 29 -6.03 21.44 -15.33
C LEU A 29 -6.03 22.86 -14.76
N LEU A 30 -4.97 23.64 -15.01
CA LEU A 30 -4.86 25.02 -14.51
C LEU A 30 -5.78 26.02 -15.21
N GLY A 31 -6.22 25.71 -16.43
CA GLY A 31 -7.23 26.49 -17.16
C GLY A 31 -8.65 26.32 -16.61
N ASN A 32 -8.88 25.38 -15.69
CA ASN A 32 -10.12 25.26 -14.95
C ASN A 32 -9.98 25.99 -13.61
N ASP A 33 -10.78 27.04 -13.40
CA ASP A 33 -10.68 27.90 -12.22
C ASP A 33 -10.95 27.17 -10.90
N GLU A 34 -11.90 26.22 -10.87
CA GLU A 34 -12.20 25.41 -9.69
C GLU A 34 -11.02 24.48 -9.36
N TYR A 35 -10.43 23.84 -10.36
CA TYR A 35 -9.28 22.96 -10.17
C TYR A 35 -8.04 23.73 -9.73
N ARG A 36 -7.80 24.89 -10.33
CA ARG A 36 -6.72 25.80 -9.93
C ARG A 36 -6.91 26.26 -8.49
N LYS A 37 -8.13 26.60 -8.10
CA LYS A 37 -8.49 27.00 -6.73
C LYS A 37 -8.19 25.88 -5.73
N ILE A 38 -8.56 24.63 -6.05
CA ILE A 38 -8.27 23.47 -5.18
C ILE A 38 -6.77 23.37 -4.89
N VAL A 39 -5.94 23.45 -5.94
CA VAL A 39 -4.47 23.37 -5.81
C VAL A 39 -3.91 24.57 -5.05
N LEU A 40 -4.44 25.78 -5.26
CA LEU A 40 -4.00 26.98 -4.54
C LEU A 40 -4.32 26.90 -3.05
N GLU A 41 -5.55 26.53 -2.71
CA GLU A 41 -6.02 26.40 -1.33
C GLU A 41 -5.26 25.30 -0.57
N PHE A 42 -4.84 24.23 -1.24
CA PHE A 42 -3.94 23.25 -0.65
C PHE A 42 -2.66 23.90 -0.12
N PHE A 43 -2.07 24.86 -0.83
CA PHE A 43 -0.90 25.56 -0.31
C PHE A 43 -1.25 26.56 0.79
N GLU A 44 -2.34 27.30 0.62
CA GLU A 44 -2.62 28.52 1.40
C GLU A 44 -3.47 28.32 2.65
N LYS A 45 -4.16 27.17 2.79
CA LYS A 45 -4.97 26.86 3.96
C LYS A 45 -4.37 25.75 4.81
N THR A 46 -4.51 25.86 6.12
CA THR A 46 -4.07 24.84 7.08
C THR A 46 -5.05 23.67 7.20
N ASP A 47 -6.34 23.88 6.89
CA ASP A 47 -7.37 22.83 6.85
C ASP A 47 -7.16 21.80 5.71
N SER A 48 -6.36 22.17 4.70
CA SER A 48 -6.15 21.40 3.48
C SER A 48 -4.79 20.70 3.52
N SER A 49 -4.73 19.55 4.22
CA SER A 49 -3.49 18.77 4.41
C SER A 49 -3.15 17.80 3.28
N TYR A 50 -4.14 17.50 2.43
CA TYR A 50 -4.06 16.45 1.41
C TYR A 50 -4.46 17.03 0.06
N LEU A 51 -3.71 16.70 -0.98
CA LEU A 51 -4.07 16.95 -2.36
C LEU A 51 -3.87 15.67 -3.15
N PHE A 52 -4.92 15.21 -3.81
CA PHE A 52 -4.91 14.09 -4.73
C PHE A 52 -5.13 14.61 -6.14
N ILE A 53 -4.35 14.11 -7.10
CA ILE A 53 -4.56 14.38 -8.51
C ILE A 53 -4.76 13.03 -9.20
N THR A 54 -5.95 12.84 -9.73
CA THR A 54 -6.36 11.59 -10.36
C THR A 54 -6.33 11.73 -11.87
N LEU A 55 -5.84 10.70 -12.57
CA LEU A 55 -5.99 10.61 -14.02
C LEU A 55 -7.24 9.79 -14.36
N THR A 56 -8.25 10.43 -14.95
CA THR A 56 -9.48 9.76 -15.39
C THR A 56 -9.22 8.83 -16.58
N SER A 57 -10.15 7.92 -16.84
CA SER A 57 -10.12 7.07 -18.05
C SER A 57 -10.13 7.87 -19.36
N THR A 58 -10.67 9.09 -19.35
CA THR A 58 -10.64 10.04 -20.47
C THR A 58 -9.33 10.82 -20.59
N GLY A 59 -8.36 10.56 -19.70
CA GLY A 59 -7.06 11.21 -19.71
C GLY A 59 -7.09 12.67 -19.23
N LEU A 60 -8.04 13.02 -18.36
CA LEU A 60 -8.13 14.31 -17.69
C LEU A 60 -7.53 14.22 -16.28
N LEU A 61 -6.84 15.28 -15.87
CA LEU A 61 -6.34 15.41 -14.50
C LEU A 61 -7.42 16.11 -13.65
N VAL A 62 -7.73 15.53 -12.50
CA VAL A 62 -8.74 16.05 -11.57
C VAL A 62 -8.12 16.16 -10.17
N PRO A 63 -7.98 17.38 -9.61
CA PRO A 63 -7.54 17.58 -8.24
C PRO A 63 -8.69 17.41 -7.25
N SER A 64 -8.41 16.90 -6.05
CA SER A 64 -9.37 16.70 -4.96
C SER A 64 -8.67 16.67 -3.61
N TYR A 65 -9.36 17.06 -2.54
CA TYR A 65 -8.88 16.89 -1.14
C TYR A 65 -9.13 15.48 -0.60
N PHE A 66 -9.98 14.72 -1.27
CA PHE A 66 -10.37 13.37 -0.86
C PHE A 66 -9.98 12.37 -1.94
N LEU A 67 -9.55 11.19 -1.50
CA LEU A 67 -9.31 10.07 -2.39
C LEU A 67 -10.65 9.51 -2.87
N ALA A 68 -10.84 9.41 -4.18
CA ALA A 68 -12.02 8.78 -4.75
C ALA A 68 -11.89 7.26 -4.61
N PHE A 69 -12.64 6.67 -3.68
CA PHE A 69 -12.70 5.22 -3.52
C PHE A 69 -13.61 4.60 -4.61
N GLY A 70 -13.16 3.50 -5.21
CA GLY A 70 -13.94 2.73 -6.20
C GLY A 70 -13.59 3.01 -7.68
N SER A 71 -12.83 4.06 -8.00
CA SER A 71 -12.31 4.26 -9.34
C SER A 71 -10.97 3.53 -9.51
N LYS A 72 -10.85 2.69 -10.55
CA LYS A 72 -9.59 2.01 -10.93
C LYS A 72 -8.62 3.00 -11.60
N THR A 73 -8.36 4.12 -10.95
CA THR A 73 -7.61 5.25 -11.50
C THR A 73 -6.32 5.44 -10.74
N LYS A 74 -5.21 5.53 -11.48
CA LYS A 74 -3.92 5.92 -10.90
C LYS A 74 -4.05 7.34 -10.33
N THR A 75 -3.52 7.54 -9.13
CA THR A 75 -3.61 8.80 -8.39
C THR A 75 -2.24 9.19 -7.88
N ILE A 76 -1.89 10.46 -7.93
CA ILE A 76 -0.73 10.99 -7.21
C ILE A 76 -1.22 11.82 -6.04
N TYR A 77 -0.54 11.73 -4.90
CA TYR A 77 -0.88 12.47 -3.70
C TYR A 77 0.27 13.37 -3.23
N PHE A 78 -0.11 14.46 -2.59
CA PHE A 78 0.76 15.40 -1.91
C PHE A 78 0.20 15.62 -0.50
N ILE A 79 1.03 15.39 0.51
CA ILE A 79 0.65 15.50 1.92
C ILE A 79 1.60 16.48 2.60
N LYS A 80 1.04 17.43 3.36
CA LYS A 80 1.84 18.32 4.20
C LYS A 80 2.48 17.52 5.34
N LYS A 81 3.80 17.66 5.52
CA LYS A 81 4.50 17.08 6.68
C LYS A 81 4.04 17.74 7.98
N ASP A 82 3.94 19.06 7.97
CA ASP A 82 3.33 19.84 9.03
C ASP A 82 1.94 20.31 8.59
N LYS A 83 0.91 19.79 9.25
CA LYS A 83 -0.50 20.08 8.94
C LYS A 83 -0.96 21.44 9.48
N SER A 84 -0.16 22.07 10.34
CA SER A 84 -0.48 23.36 10.95
C SER A 84 0.09 24.55 10.17
N GLU A 85 0.95 24.30 9.18
CA GLU A 85 1.60 25.34 8.37
C GLU A 85 1.01 25.45 6.94
N ILE A 86 1.04 26.66 6.40
CA ILE A 86 0.86 26.91 4.97
C ILE A 86 2.15 26.61 4.22
N ILE A 87 2.05 26.35 2.91
CA ILE A 87 3.21 26.15 2.04
C ILE A 87 3.51 27.44 1.31
N THR A 88 4.55 28.13 1.74
CA THR A 88 5.00 29.37 1.12
C THR A 88 5.83 29.08 -0.14
N LYS A 89 6.00 30.11 -0.99
CA LYS A 89 6.81 30.01 -2.21
C LYS A 89 8.29 29.78 -1.91
N ASP A 90 8.79 30.19 -0.76
CA ASP A 90 10.18 29.99 -0.31
C ASP A 90 10.40 28.62 0.36
N LYS A 91 9.36 28.02 0.97
CA LYS A 91 9.46 26.80 1.80
C LYS A 91 8.49 25.68 1.35
N PHE A 92 8.57 25.29 0.08
CA PHE A 92 7.78 24.16 -0.45
C PHE A 92 8.59 22.87 -0.67
N LYS A 93 9.91 22.98 -0.83
CA LYS A 93 10.77 21.80 -1.02
C LYS A 93 10.98 21.10 0.33
N GLY A 94 10.75 19.80 0.36
CA GLY A 94 10.95 18.98 1.55
C GLY A 94 9.86 19.10 2.63
N THR A 95 8.87 20.00 2.48
CA THR A 95 7.69 20.11 3.36
C THR A 95 6.54 19.21 2.95
N LEU A 96 6.63 18.61 1.75
CA LEU A 96 5.65 17.68 1.20
C LEU A 96 6.16 16.23 1.23
N ILE A 97 5.24 15.32 1.54
CA ILE A 97 5.36 13.89 1.20
C ILE A 97 4.65 13.71 -0.14
N VAL A 98 5.36 13.16 -1.10
CA VAL A 98 4.85 12.92 -2.46
C VAL A 98 4.89 11.43 -2.72
N GLY A 99 3.81 10.88 -3.29
CA GLY A 99 3.75 9.49 -3.70
C GLY A 99 2.58 9.22 -4.62
N ASP A 100 2.50 8.01 -5.17
CA ASP A 100 1.41 7.59 -6.04
C ASP A 100 0.72 6.32 -5.55
N LEU A 101 -0.56 6.24 -5.88
CA LEU A 101 -1.44 5.12 -5.64
C LEU A 101 -1.83 4.51 -6.98
N SER A 102 -1.61 3.21 -7.10
CA SER A 102 -2.02 2.40 -8.24
C SER A 102 -3.53 2.28 -8.33
N SER A 103 -4.01 1.81 -9.48
CA SER A 103 -5.43 1.45 -9.67
C SER A 103 -5.85 0.20 -8.89
N ALA A 104 -4.91 -0.52 -8.26
CA ALA A 104 -5.11 -1.72 -7.46
C ALA A 104 -4.43 -1.53 -6.08
N PRO A 105 -4.99 -0.70 -5.19
CA PRO A 105 -4.34 -0.29 -3.94
C PRO A 105 -3.99 -1.47 -3.01
N LEU A 106 -4.81 -2.52 -3.00
CA LEU A 106 -4.54 -3.72 -2.19
C LEU A 106 -3.37 -4.54 -2.75
N ASP A 107 -3.19 -4.57 -4.07
CA ASP A 107 -2.05 -5.24 -4.70
C ASP A 107 -0.77 -4.46 -4.46
N GLN A 108 -0.83 -3.14 -4.57
CA GLN A 108 0.29 -2.27 -4.20
C GLN A 108 0.66 -2.41 -2.72
N LEU A 109 -0.32 -2.47 -1.81
CA LEU A 109 -0.04 -2.71 -0.40
C LEU A 109 0.64 -4.06 -0.18
N SER A 110 0.15 -5.12 -0.83
CA SER A 110 0.75 -6.45 -0.78
C SER A 110 2.21 -6.42 -1.23
N ALA A 111 2.50 -5.77 -2.36
CA ALA A 111 3.85 -5.64 -2.88
C ALA A 111 4.76 -4.82 -1.96
N ILE A 112 4.29 -3.68 -1.42
CA ILE A 112 5.09 -2.86 -0.50
C ILE A 112 5.40 -3.62 0.79
N VAL A 113 4.43 -4.34 1.35
CA VAL A 113 4.65 -5.12 2.57
C VAL A 113 5.70 -6.20 2.33
N ASP A 114 5.58 -6.96 1.25
CA ASP A 114 6.46 -8.09 0.94
C ASP A 114 7.85 -7.66 0.46
N GLU A 115 7.94 -6.68 -0.45
CA GLU A 115 9.19 -6.29 -1.11
C GLU A 115 9.95 -5.19 -0.35
N VAL A 116 9.27 -4.41 0.50
CA VAL A 116 9.87 -3.27 1.20
C VAL A 116 9.84 -3.44 2.70
N PHE A 117 8.65 -3.57 3.32
CA PHE A 117 8.56 -3.54 4.77
C PHE A 117 9.14 -4.78 5.44
N VAL A 118 8.84 -5.98 4.94
CA VAL A 118 9.40 -7.22 5.51
C VAL A 118 10.94 -7.19 5.44
N PRO A 119 11.59 -6.97 4.28
CA PRO A 119 13.06 -6.90 4.21
C PRO A 119 13.66 -5.77 5.03
N LEU A 120 12.99 -4.60 5.08
CA LEU A 120 13.45 -3.47 5.88
C LEU A 120 13.45 -3.80 7.37
N LEU A 121 12.38 -4.45 7.84
CA LEU A 121 12.15 -4.77 9.25
C LEU A 121 12.80 -6.07 9.70
N SER A 122 13.15 -7.00 8.81
CA SER A 122 13.77 -8.28 9.14
C SER A 122 15.29 -8.29 9.01
N ASN A 123 15.88 -7.27 8.38
CA ASN A 123 17.33 -7.20 8.18
C ASN A 123 18.04 -6.80 9.47
N GLU A 124 18.82 -7.71 10.04
CA GLU A 124 19.58 -7.50 11.27
C GLU A 124 20.49 -6.26 11.23
N LYS A 125 21.01 -5.89 10.05
CA LYS A 125 21.83 -4.67 9.89
C LYS A 125 21.05 -3.38 10.17
N ASN A 126 19.72 -3.40 9.98
CA ASN A 126 18.83 -2.28 10.29
C ASN A 126 18.39 -2.29 11.76
N GLN A 127 18.67 -3.36 12.51
CA GLN A 127 18.21 -3.59 13.88
C GLN A 127 19.34 -3.49 14.91
N THR A 128 20.51 -2.95 14.55
CA THR A 128 21.71 -2.95 15.41
C THR A 128 21.53 -2.27 16.76
N SER A 129 20.54 -1.37 16.90
CA SER A 129 20.19 -0.69 18.14
C SER A 129 18.99 -1.29 18.88
N TRP A 130 18.38 -2.35 18.33
CA TRP A 130 17.18 -2.96 18.87
C TRP A 130 17.53 -4.12 19.80
N PRO A 131 16.90 -4.24 20.98
CA PRO A 131 16.99 -5.45 21.78
C PRO A 131 16.45 -6.66 21.01
N ASP A 132 17.05 -7.85 21.21
CA ASP A 132 16.67 -9.07 20.49
C ASP A 132 15.17 -9.39 20.57
N VAL A 133 14.57 -9.19 21.74
CA VAL A 133 13.13 -9.41 21.96
C VAL A 133 12.27 -8.48 21.10
N VAL A 134 12.71 -7.24 20.86
CA VAL A 134 12.00 -6.27 20.01
C VAL A 134 12.16 -6.63 18.54
N SER A 135 13.37 -7.03 18.14
CA SER A 135 13.63 -7.49 16.77
C SER A 135 12.79 -8.71 16.40
N GLN A 136 12.67 -9.68 17.31
CA GLN A 136 11.82 -10.86 17.12
C GLN A 136 10.33 -10.51 17.04
N ASP A 137 9.85 -9.61 17.91
CA ASP A 137 8.45 -9.18 17.93
C ASP A 137 8.06 -8.40 16.66
N ILE A 138 8.91 -7.46 16.23
CA ILE A 138 8.70 -6.70 14.99
C ILE A 138 8.71 -7.62 13.78
N LEU A 139 9.63 -8.59 13.73
CA LEU A 139 9.66 -9.60 12.67
C LEU A 139 8.36 -10.39 12.62
N HIS A 140 7.87 -10.86 13.77
CA HIS A 140 6.61 -11.58 13.87
C HIS A 140 5.44 -10.74 13.33
N HIS A 141 5.31 -9.49 13.78
CA HIS A 141 4.25 -8.58 13.31
C HIS A 141 4.35 -8.20 11.82
N ALA A 142 5.56 -8.04 11.30
CA ALA A 142 5.76 -7.78 9.87
C ALA A 142 5.27 -8.96 9.01
N ILE A 143 5.52 -10.18 9.48
CA ILE A 143 5.10 -11.40 8.78
C ILE A 143 3.60 -11.64 8.92
N ASP A 144 3.02 -11.40 10.09
CA ASP A 144 1.58 -11.41 10.28
C ASP A 144 0.89 -10.42 9.33
N LEU A 145 1.44 -9.22 9.18
CA LEU A 145 0.94 -8.22 8.24
C LEU A 145 1.03 -8.73 6.79
N LYS A 146 2.17 -9.31 6.37
CA LYS A 146 2.34 -9.92 5.04
C LYS A 146 1.27 -10.98 4.78
N ASN A 147 1.09 -11.92 5.71
CA ASN A 147 0.14 -13.01 5.58
C ASN A 147 -1.31 -12.50 5.52
N ASN A 148 -1.67 -11.55 6.37
CA ASN A 148 -2.99 -10.94 6.40
C ASN A 148 -3.30 -10.20 5.09
N VAL A 149 -2.38 -9.36 4.61
CA VAL A 149 -2.57 -8.64 3.34
C VAL A 149 -2.67 -9.60 2.16
N PHE A 150 -1.87 -10.67 2.14
CA PHE A 150 -1.93 -11.71 1.13
C PHE A 150 -3.31 -12.39 1.09
N VAL A 151 -3.82 -12.83 2.25
CA VAL A 151 -5.16 -13.43 2.38
C VAL A 151 -6.25 -12.47 1.94
N ILE A 152 -6.21 -11.21 2.40
CA ILE A 152 -7.21 -10.19 2.06
C ILE A 152 -7.19 -9.88 0.56
N SER A 153 -6.01 -9.79 -0.07
CA SER A 153 -5.88 -9.63 -1.54
C SER A 153 -6.54 -10.78 -2.30
N GLY A 154 -6.36 -12.01 -1.82
CA GLY A 154 -7.07 -13.18 -2.32
C GLY A 154 -8.59 -13.04 -2.23
N GLN A 155 -9.09 -12.77 -1.03
CA GLN A 155 -10.53 -12.69 -0.75
C GLN A 155 -11.20 -11.59 -1.57
N TYR A 156 -10.55 -10.43 -1.72
CA TYR A 156 -11.03 -9.34 -2.56
C TYR A 156 -11.16 -9.75 -4.04
N LYS A 157 -10.32 -10.67 -4.51
CA LYS A 157 -10.36 -11.25 -5.86
C LYS A 157 -11.23 -12.53 -5.95
N GLY A 158 -11.96 -12.88 -4.90
CA GLY A 158 -12.76 -14.10 -4.84
C GLY A 158 -11.94 -15.39 -4.77
N ARG A 159 -10.69 -15.32 -4.30
CA ARG A 159 -9.77 -16.46 -4.17
C ARG A 159 -9.46 -16.71 -2.70
N THR A 160 -9.25 -17.98 -2.35
CA THR A 160 -8.74 -18.35 -1.03
C THR A 160 -7.23 -18.56 -1.17
N LEU A 161 -6.44 -17.58 -0.72
CA LEU A 161 -4.99 -17.68 -0.72
C LEU A 161 -4.50 -18.18 0.64
N LEU A 162 -3.60 -19.15 0.62
CA LEU A 162 -3.06 -19.82 1.81
C LEU A 162 -1.58 -19.39 1.98
N PRO A 163 -1.23 -18.65 3.03
CA PRO A 163 0.14 -18.18 3.23
C PRO A 163 1.06 -19.34 3.63
N LEU A 164 2.30 -19.33 3.13
CA LEU A 164 3.30 -20.34 3.49
C LEU A 164 3.89 -20.05 4.89
N PRO A 165 4.29 -21.10 5.65
CA PRO A 165 5.00 -20.93 6.90
C PRO A 165 6.34 -20.21 6.77
N ILE A 166 6.67 -19.47 7.82
CA ILE A 166 7.89 -18.67 7.95
C ILE A 166 9.13 -19.57 7.95
N GLY A 167 10.06 -19.28 7.05
CA GLY A 167 11.32 -20.04 6.90
C GLY A 167 11.22 -21.23 5.95
N LEU A 168 10.06 -21.51 5.33
CA LEU A 168 9.99 -22.50 4.25
C LEU A 168 10.68 -22.02 2.96
N GLU A 169 10.77 -20.71 2.75
CA GLU A 169 11.34 -20.09 1.54
C GLU A 169 12.82 -20.45 1.36
N ASN A 170 13.54 -20.73 2.45
CA ASN A 170 14.97 -21.10 2.47
C ASN A 170 15.22 -22.62 2.53
N LEU A 171 14.18 -23.46 2.61
CA LEU A 171 14.37 -24.91 2.77
C LEU A 171 15.04 -25.57 1.57
N ASN A 172 14.92 -24.97 0.37
CA ASN A 172 15.63 -25.47 -0.81
C ASN A 172 17.15 -25.35 -0.67
N GLU A 173 17.65 -24.47 0.20
CA GLU A 173 19.08 -24.29 0.47
C GLU A 173 19.54 -25.05 1.73
N GLU A 174 18.68 -25.14 2.77
CA GLU A 174 19.05 -25.74 4.07
C GLU A 174 18.80 -27.25 4.17
N PHE A 175 17.95 -27.85 3.31
CA PHE A 175 17.57 -29.26 3.40
C PHE A 175 17.66 -29.98 2.05
N PRO A 176 18.86 -30.45 1.62
CA PRO A 176 18.93 -31.43 0.55
C PRO A 176 18.10 -32.67 0.95
N ASN A 177 17.31 -33.18 0.00
CA ASN A 177 16.22 -34.17 0.14
C ASN A 177 16.50 -35.46 0.97
N ASP A 178 17.72 -35.66 1.48
CA ASP A 178 18.20 -36.89 2.12
C ASP A 178 18.22 -36.88 3.66
N LYS A 179 17.83 -35.78 4.34
CA LYS A 179 17.90 -35.68 5.83
C LYS A 179 16.57 -35.46 6.55
N LEU A 180 15.44 -35.81 5.94
CA LEU A 180 14.13 -35.70 6.59
C LEU A 180 13.93 -36.70 7.77
N GLY A 181 14.82 -37.68 7.90
CA GLY A 181 14.75 -38.72 8.95
C GLY A 181 15.42 -38.39 10.28
N ASP A 182 16.18 -37.29 10.39
CA ASP A 182 16.91 -36.96 11.62
C ASP A 182 16.11 -35.98 12.48
N LEU A 183 15.66 -36.39 13.66
CA LEU A 183 14.81 -35.61 14.58
C LEU A 183 15.60 -34.52 15.32
N SER A 184 16.32 -33.67 14.60
CA SER A 184 16.97 -32.50 15.19
C SER A 184 15.93 -31.53 15.77
N GLU A 185 16.33 -30.73 16.75
CA GLU A 185 15.47 -29.72 17.38
C GLU A 185 14.94 -28.70 16.35
N ALA A 186 15.75 -28.38 15.33
CA ALA A 186 15.36 -27.55 14.20
C ALA A 186 14.22 -28.19 13.37
N ASN A 187 14.29 -29.51 13.12
CA ASN A 187 13.23 -30.24 12.42
C ASN A 187 11.92 -30.27 13.21
N ARG A 188 11.98 -30.37 14.55
CA ARG A 188 10.79 -30.28 15.40
C ARG A 188 10.14 -28.91 15.36
N LEU A 189 10.93 -27.83 15.45
CA LEU A 189 10.43 -26.46 15.33
C LEU A 189 9.79 -26.21 13.96
N LEU A 190 10.39 -26.74 12.89
CA LEU A 190 9.83 -26.67 11.54
C LEU A 190 8.49 -27.40 11.43
N ILE A 191 8.40 -28.63 11.95
CA ILE A 191 7.14 -29.41 11.97
C ILE A 191 6.05 -28.64 12.71
N HIS A 192 6.33 -28.08 13.88
CA HIS A 192 5.35 -27.29 14.63
C HIS A 192 4.87 -26.05 13.89
N ARG A 193 5.77 -25.37 13.15
CA ARG A 193 5.38 -24.25 12.27
C ARG A 193 4.45 -24.71 11.15
N ILE A 194 4.77 -25.83 10.48
CA ILE A 194 3.93 -26.40 9.44
C ILE A 194 2.56 -26.80 10.01
N GLU A 195 2.53 -27.48 11.15
CA GLU A 195 1.30 -27.89 11.83
C GLU A 195 0.41 -26.69 12.13
N SER A 196 0.99 -25.62 12.68
CA SER A 196 0.27 -24.39 13.02
C SER A 196 -0.38 -23.75 11.78
N VAL A 197 0.37 -23.68 10.68
CA VAL A 197 -0.13 -23.10 9.43
C VAL A 197 -1.17 -23.98 8.75
N VAL A 198 -1.04 -25.31 8.81
CA VAL A 198 -2.07 -26.25 8.30
C VAL A 198 -3.37 -26.11 9.10
N ILE A 199 -3.28 -25.91 10.42
CA ILE A 199 -4.44 -25.61 11.27
C ILE A 199 -5.09 -24.29 10.82
N ASP A 200 -4.32 -23.24 10.58
CA ASP A 200 -4.85 -21.96 10.11
C ASP A 200 -5.52 -22.06 8.73
N TRP A 201 -4.92 -22.80 7.79
CA TRP A 201 -5.52 -23.09 6.49
C TRP A 201 -6.85 -23.81 6.63
N THR A 202 -6.93 -24.79 7.54
CA THR A 202 -8.16 -25.53 7.79
C THR A 202 -9.27 -24.61 8.29
N HIS A 203 -8.96 -23.69 9.22
CA HIS A 203 -9.91 -22.67 9.68
C HIS A 203 -10.34 -21.74 8.55
N GLN A 204 -9.40 -21.30 7.71
CA GLN A 204 -9.67 -20.40 6.59
C GLN A 204 -10.58 -21.05 5.54
N ILE A 205 -10.27 -22.29 5.13
CA ILE A 205 -11.09 -23.07 4.18
C ILE A 205 -12.48 -23.31 4.78
N SER A 206 -12.56 -23.71 6.05
CA SER A 206 -13.84 -23.91 6.74
C SER A 206 -14.69 -22.65 6.76
N LYS A 207 -14.10 -21.48 7.04
CA LYS A 207 -14.80 -20.18 6.98
C LYS A 207 -15.36 -19.89 5.58
N VAL A 208 -14.61 -20.21 4.52
CA VAL A 208 -15.05 -20.00 3.13
C VAL A 208 -16.18 -20.97 2.75
N LEU A 209 -16.06 -22.25 3.09
CA LEU A 209 -17.09 -23.27 2.79
C LEU A 209 -18.42 -23.01 3.53
N LYS A 210 -18.38 -22.35 4.70
CA LYS A 210 -19.59 -21.95 5.44
C LYS A 210 -20.30 -20.74 4.85
N LYS A 211 -19.67 -19.96 3.95
CA LYS A 211 -20.33 -18.82 3.33
C LYS A 211 -21.37 -19.30 2.32
N SER A 212 -22.63 -18.96 2.55
CA SER A 212 -23.71 -19.19 1.59
C SER A 212 -23.71 -18.07 0.55
N SER A 213 -23.78 -18.43 -0.73
CA SER A 213 -23.96 -17.46 -1.82
C SER A 213 -25.29 -16.70 -1.75
N ALA A 214 -26.28 -17.24 -1.02
CA ALA A 214 -27.56 -16.59 -0.76
C ALA A 214 -27.49 -15.58 0.38
N GLN A 215 -26.46 -15.60 1.22
CA GLN A 215 -26.35 -14.75 2.41
C GLN A 215 -26.44 -13.24 2.09
N PRO A 216 -25.73 -12.70 1.07
CA PRO A 216 -25.85 -11.28 0.73
C PRO A 216 -27.26 -10.90 0.25
N LEU A 217 -27.93 -11.80 -0.47
CA LEU A 217 -29.32 -11.60 -0.92
C LEU A 217 -30.31 -11.60 0.26
N ILE A 218 -30.10 -12.48 1.24
CA ILE A 218 -30.89 -12.54 2.48
C ILE A 218 -30.69 -11.26 3.31
N GLU A 219 -29.49 -10.70 3.30
CA GLU A 219 -29.14 -9.45 3.98
C GLU A 219 -29.56 -8.18 3.19
N GLY A 220 -30.23 -8.35 2.05
CA GLY A 220 -30.70 -7.24 1.21
C GLY A 220 -29.58 -6.48 0.49
N LEU A 221 -28.37 -7.05 0.45
CA LEU A 221 -27.26 -6.53 -0.35
C LEU A 221 -27.47 -6.95 -1.81
N ASN A 222 -27.12 -6.06 -2.74
CA ASN A 222 -27.13 -6.37 -4.16
C ASN A 222 -25.75 -6.95 -4.54
N PRO A 223 -25.64 -8.27 -4.81
CA PRO A 223 -24.40 -8.83 -5.36
C PRO A 223 -24.32 -8.45 -6.85
N GLY A 224 -23.84 -7.24 -7.13
CA GLY A 224 -23.60 -6.70 -8.46
C GLY A 224 -22.26 -5.99 -8.52
#